data_AF-A0A523CDH0-F1
#
_entry.id   AF-A0A523CDH0-F1
#
_cell.length_a   1.000
_cell.length_b   1.000
_cell.length_c   1.000
_cell.angle_alpha   90.00
_cell.angle_beta   90.00
_cell.angle_gamma   90.00
#
_symmetry.space_group_name_H-M   'P 1'
#
loop_
_entity.id
_entity.type
_entity.pdbx_description
1 polymer ?
#
loop_
_entity_poly.entity_id
_entity_poly.type
_entity_poly.pdbx_seq_one_letter_code
_entity_poly.pdbx_strand_id
1 'polypeptide(L)'
;MILCKNSFYIMGRWAGRKLQRRTKSLNRLIAICPLLLLVLFTIVPLAWAATPSWLIATPDETASAGAPIAFDVVKPSAQVDWPTTLSLKVVHEGRTLEVEVAAAEPAAMGDTRRTYHGVLPNYLIGMVRVELAGEESNRLALLVIHPDPIKQTPASLATTASSVIQPSAVGDILFSANEPALSVNEPIYFVVGDNGGINARFQLSFKYRIFDSDSRPVVWFPLLSRLHFGYTQTSLWDLGEDSAPFRDSTYRPSVFWQGAIISNGLMPDLLRTGFEHESNGKDDVSSRSINTLFAQPVWRIKFMNERTLIFAPKLYGYLDKEENPDIQRYRGYVDWNFRYGDEDGWMMAAQLRSGTAGYGSAQLDLSYPLRKAFFARTGGFLHFQLFTGYGESLLDYNLDRGTQARVGFSIVR
;
A
#
# COMPACT_ATOMS: atom_id res chain seq x y z
N MET A 1 -79.11 47.05 -20.75
CA MET A 1 -80.02 46.01 -20.22
C MET A 1 -79.37 44.65 -20.46
N ILE A 2 -78.79 44.09 -19.39
CA ILE A 2 -78.70 42.65 -19.04
C ILE A 2 -78.23 41.63 -20.11
N LEU A 3 -77.12 40.96 -19.75
CA LEU A 3 -76.67 39.56 -20.00
C LEU A 3 -77.25 38.78 -21.21
N CYS A 4 -76.40 38.08 -21.97
CA CYS A 4 -75.94 36.72 -21.66
C CYS A 4 -75.06 36.08 -22.78
N LYS A 5 -74.11 35.25 -22.34
CA LYS A 5 -73.40 34.11 -22.98
C LYS A 5 -73.79 33.72 -24.43
N ASN A 6 -72.81 33.53 -25.32
CA ASN A 6 -72.11 32.25 -25.56
C ASN A 6 -71.30 32.27 -26.88
N SER A 7 -70.11 31.66 -26.81
CA SER A 7 -69.45 30.84 -27.84
C SER A 7 -69.01 31.42 -29.19
N PHE A 8 -67.69 31.25 -29.41
CA PHE A 8 -67.00 31.11 -30.68
C PHE A 8 -67.00 32.34 -31.60
N TYR A 9 -65.85 33.02 -31.70
CA TYR A 9 -65.14 33.26 -32.96
C TYR A 9 -63.83 34.06 -32.68
N ILE A 10 -62.72 33.50 -33.16
CA ILE A 10 -61.67 34.17 -33.95
C ILE A 10 -60.96 35.43 -33.38
N MET A 11 -59.62 35.34 -33.45
CA MET A 11 -58.58 36.39 -33.62
C MET A 11 -57.67 36.78 -32.43
N GLY A 12 -56.37 36.55 -32.66
CA GLY A 12 -55.21 37.02 -31.88
C GLY A 12 -54.42 35.82 -31.34
N ARG A 13 -53.20 35.45 -31.78
CA ARG A 13 -52.07 36.16 -32.40
C ARG A 13 -51.25 35.10 -33.17
N TRP A 14 -50.96 35.24 -34.46
CA TRP A 14 -49.77 35.93 -35.01
C TRP A 14 -48.46 35.73 -34.22
N ALA A 15 -47.98 34.48 -34.14
CA ALA A 15 -46.56 34.10 -34.04
C ALA A 15 -46.45 32.57 -34.06
N GLY A 16 -46.43 31.95 -35.24
CA GLY A 16 -46.38 30.49 -35.31
C GLY A 16 -46.63 29.93 -36.70
N ARG A 17 -45.86 30.40 -37.69
CA ARG A 17 -45.64 29.75 -39.00
C ARG A 17 -44.75 30.64 -39.88
N LYS A 18 -43.44 30.52 -39.71
CA LYS A 18 -42.42 30.91 -40.71
C LYS A 18 -41.08 30.31 -40.29
N LEU A 19 -40.87 29.02 -40.59
CA LEU A 19 -39.59 28.47 -41.11
C LEU A 19 -39.69 26.94 -41.20
N GLN A 20 -40.60 26.46 -42.06
CA GLN A 20 -40.37 25.20 -42.76
C GLN A 20 -40.23 25.57 -44.24
N ARG A 21 -39.16 25.08 -44.86
CA ARG A 21 -38.73 25.27 -46.26
C ARG A 21 -37.87 26.51 -46.54
N ARG A 22 -36.57 26.39 -46.25
CA ARG A 22 -35.49 26.70 -47.20
C ARG A 22 -34.27 25.83 -46.89
N THR A 23 -33.84 25.10 -47.91
CA THR A 23 -32.47 24.61 -48.22
C THR A 23 -31.84 23.65 -47.21
N LYS A 24 -31.69 22.33 -47.41
CA LYS A 24 -31.24 21.54 -48.57
C LYS A 24 -30.13 22.25 -49.37
N SER A 25 -28.92 21.68 -49.27
CA SER A 25 -27.64 22.00 -49.95
C SER A 25 -26.63 22.79 -49.11
N LEU A 26 -25.38 22.28 -49.11
CA LEU A 26 -24.19 22.59 -48.29
C LEU A 26 -24.21 21.85 -46.93
N ASN A 27 -23.39 20.83 -46.64
CA ASN A 27 -22.17 20.35 -47.28
C ASN A 27 -22.18 18.81 -47.41
N ARG A 28 -21.99 18.35 -48.66
CA ARG A 28 -21.31 17.10 -49.01
C ARG A 28 -19.82 17.38 -48.84
N LEU A 29 -19.16 16.62 -47.97
CA LEU A 29 -17.70 16.50 -47.70
C LEU A 29 -17.66 16.14 -46.21
N ILE A 30 -17.63 14.88 -45.78
CA ILE A 30 -16.66 13.83 -46.06
C ILE A 30 -17.36 12.52 -45.69
N ALA A 31 -17.67 11.69 -46.68
CA ALA A 31 -18.14 10.32 -46.49
C ALA A 31 -17.20 9.43 -47.29
N ILE A 32 -16.01 9.20 -46.74
CA ILE A 32 -15.06 8.18 -47.19
C ILE A 32 -14.46 7.55 -45.93
N CYS A 33 -14.76 6.26 -45.75
CA CYS A 33 -14.01 5.28 -44.95
C CYS A 33 -14.12 5.30 -43.41
N PRO A 34 -15.02 4.51 -42.79
CA PRO A 34 -14.77 3.87 -41.51
C PRO A 34 -14.34 2.42 -41.78
N LEU A 35 -13.19 2.25 -42.44
CA LEU A 35 -12.50 0.96 -42.57
C LEU A 35 -11.00 1.19 -42.38
N LEU A 36 -10.63 1.89 -41.31
CA LEU A 36 -9.22 2.08 -40.94
C LEU A 36 -8.99 2.37 -39.44
N LEU A 37 -9.83 1.86 -38.55
CA LEU A 37 -9.55 1.85 -37.11
C LEU A 37 -10.07 0.56 -36.45
N LEU A 38 -9.93 -0.56 -37.17
CA LEU A 38 -10.21 -1.90 -36.68
C LEU A 38 -9.16 -2.90 -37.21
N VAL A 39 -7.88 -2.51 -37.25
CA VAL A 39 -6.72 -3.41 -37.42
C VAL A 39 -5.49 -2.78 -36.74
N LEU A 40 -5.56 -2.54 -35.42
CA LEU A 40 -4.36 -2.23 -34.63
C LEU A 40 -4.36 -2.97 -33.29
N PHE A 41 -4.82 -4.23 -33.31
CA PHE A 41 -4.76 -5.14 -32.17
C PHE A 41 -4.38 -6.58 -32.57
N THR A 42 -3.58 -6.74 -33.63
CA THR A 42 -2.94 -8.01 -33.97
C THR A 42 -1.57 -7.79 -34.60
N ILE A 43 -0.69 -7.11 -33.87
CA ILE A 43 0.74 -7.41 -33.90
C ILE A 43 1.16 -7.42 -32.44
N VAL A 44 1.02 -8.58 -31.79
CA VAL A 44 1.91 -8.91 -30.68
C VAL A 44 3.30 -8.86 -31.32
N PRO A 45 4.21 -7.94 -30.93
CA PRO A 45 5.59 -8.15 -31.29
C PRO A 45 5.94 -9.49 -30.66
N LEU A 46 6.25 -10.46 -31.51
CA LEU A 46 7.01 -11.65 -31.15
C LEU A 46 7.99 -11.21 -30.08
N ALA A 47 7.93 -11.87 -28.92
CA ALA A 47 8.87 -11.67 -27.83
C ALA A 47 10.22 -11.33 -28.44
N TRP A 48 10.65 -10.08 -28.24
CA TRP A 48 12.08 -9.82 -28.29
C TRP A 48 12.63 -10.86 -27.33
N ALA A 49 13.30 -11.88 -27.88
CA ALA A 49 14.09 -12.77 -27.06
C ALA A 49 14.93 -11.81 -26.23
N ALA A 50 14.65 -11.76 -24.92
CA ALA A 50 15.54 -11.07 -24.00
C ALA A 50 16.93 -11.56 -24.38
N THR A 51 17.85 -10.64 -24.66
CA THR A 51 19.23 -11.06 -24.88
C THR A 51 19.59 -11.99 -23.74
N PRO A 52 20.16 -13.17 -24.03
CA PRO A 52 20.46 -14.15 -22.99
C PRO A 52 21.51 -13.55 -22.06
N SER A 53 21.05 -12.79 -21.07
CA SER A 53 21.87 -12.07 -20.12
C SER A 53 22.00 -12.89 -18.85
N TRP A 54 23.19 -12.90 -18.27
CA TRP A 54 23.41 -13.45 -16.97
C TRP A 54 22.58 -12.71 -15.93
N LEU A 55 22.00 -13.42 -14.96
CA LEU A 55 21.36 -12.77 -13.81
C LEU A 55 22.21 -12.99 -12.57
N ILE A 56 22.43 -11.92 -11.82
CA ILE A 56 23.07 -11.94 -10.52
C ILE A 56 22.06 -11.48 -9.47
N ALA A 57 22.06 -12.16 -8.33
CA ALA A 57 21.32 -11.81 -7.13
C ALA A 57 22.20 -12.07 -5.90
N THR A 58 21.84 -11.49 -4.77
CA THR A 58 22.46 -11.74 -3.47
C THR A 58 21.34 -11.94 -2.46
N PRO A 59 21.49 -12.86 -1.48
CA PRO A 59 20.49 -13.06 -0.44
C PRO A 59 20.29 -11.82 0.44
N ASP A 60 21.33 -10.99 0.58
CA ASP A 60 21.34 -9.81 1.42
C ASP A 60 21.53 -8.52 0.60
N GLU A 61 20.75 -7.47 0.92
CA GLU A 61 20.85 -6.12 0.32
C GLU A 61 21.98 -5.27 0.97
N THR A 62 22.55 -5.77 2.07
CA THR A 62 23.66 -5.16 2.82
C THR A 62 24.87 -6.08 2.84
N ALA A 63 26.07 -5.52 2.72
CA ALA A 63 27.32 -6.26 2.82
C ALA A 63 28.26 -5.60 3.84
N SER A 64 29.13 -6.36 4.48
CA SER A 64 30.18 -5.79 5.33
C SER A 64 31.50 -5.71 4.57
N ALA A 65 32.18 -4.56 4.63
CA ALA A 65 33.47 -4.38 3.99
C ALA A 65 34.48 -5.41 4.53
N GLY A 66 35.14 -6.15 3.65
CA GLY A 66 36.08 -7.22 4.01
C GLY A 66 35.45 -8.53 4.50
N ALA A 67 34.13 -8.65 4.51
CA ALA A 67 33.44 -9.90 4.82
C ALA A 67 33.13 -10.70 3.54
N PRO A 68 33.00 -12.05 3.65
CA PRO A 68 32.49 -12.87 2.57
C PRO A 68 31.06 -12.47 2.18
N ILE A 69 30.78 -12.43 0.89
CA ILE A 69 29.44 -12.23 0.32
C ILE A 69 29.16 -13.35 -0.68
N ALA A 70 27.89 -13.76 -0.75
CA ALA A 70 27.41 -14.76 -1.69
C ALA A 70 26.61 -14.11 -2.83
N PHE A 71 26.83 -14.58 -4.05
CA PHE A 71 26.09 -14.18 -5.23
C PHE A 71 25.48 -15.40 -5.89
N ASP A 72 24.17 -15.36 -6.06
CA ASP A 72 23.45 -16.33 -6.86
C ASP A 72 23.42 -15.88 -8.31
N VAL A 73 24.06 -16.69 -9.16
CA VAL A 73 24.20 -16.40 -10.58
C VAL A 73 23.32 -17.37 -11.35
N VAL A 74 22.56 -16.87 -12.32
CA VAL A 74 21.78 -17.66 -13.29
C VAL A 74 22.40 -17.45 -14.66
N LYS A 75 22.81 -18.55 -15.29
CA LYS A 75 23.43 -18.50 -16.61
C LYS A 75 22.37 -18.42 -17.73
N PRO A 76 22.68 -17.80 -18.86
CA PRO A 76 21.82 -17.87 -20.03
C PRO A 76 21.67 -19.30 -20.57
N SER A 77 20.56 -19.59 -21.25
CA SER A 77 20.29 -20.90 -21.85
C SER A 77 21.32 -21.32 -22.91
N ALA A 78 22.02 -20.36 -23.53
CA ALA A 78 23.11 -20.61 -24.48
C ALA A 78 24.41 -21.10 -23.80
N GLN A 79 24.57 -20.85 -22.51
CA GLN A 79 25.76 -21.24 -21.76
C GLN A 79 25.62 -22.69 -21.28
N VAL A 80 26.51 -23.58 -21.74
CA VAL A 80 26.49 -25.00 -21.36
C VAL A 80 27.26 -25.23 -20.06
N ASP A 81 28.45 -24.68 -19.93
CA ASP A 81 29.34 -24.92 -18.80
C ASP A 81 29.33 -23.78 -17.77
N TRP A 82 29.58 -24.14 -16.50
CA TRP A 82 29.70 -23.17 -15.41
C TRP A 82 31.16 -22.77 -15.16
N PRO A 83 31.50 -21.48 -15.20
CA PRO A 83 32.83 -21.00 -14.80
C PRO A 83 33.12 -21.33 -13.33
N THR A 84 34.37 -21.68 -13.00
CA THR A 84 34.79 -21.87 -11.61
C THR A 84 35.00 -20.55 -10.87
N THR A 85 35.38 -19.51 -11.61
CA THR A 85 35.50 -18.13 -11.12
C THR A 85 34.76 -17.16 -12.06
N LEU A 86 34.25 -16.07 -11.49
CA LEU A 86 33.63 -14.95 -12.20
C LEU A 86 34.23 -13.64 -11.68
N SER A 87 34.26 -12.62 -12.52
CA SER A 87 34.68 -11.27 -12.12
C SER A 87 33.47 -10.36 -12.01
N LEU A 88 33.33 -9.67 -10.89
CA LEU A 88 32.30 -8.68 -10.64
C LEU A 88 32.89 -7.29 -10.82
N LYS A 89 32.25 -6.48 -11.66
CA LYS A 89 32.54 -5.07 -11.78
C LYS A 89 31.75 -4.30 -10.73
N VAL A 90 32.46 -3.74 -9.75
CA VAL A 90 31.88 -2.95 -8.66
C VAL A 90 32.17 -1.48 -8.91
N VAL A 91 31.13 -0.65 -8.99
CA VAL A 91 31.21 0.79 -9.17
C VAL A 91 30.84 1.50 -7.88
N HIS A 92 31.75 2.31 -7.36
CA HIS A 92 31.59 3.08 -6.14
C HIS A 92 32.15 4.49 -6.33
N GLU A 93 31.34 5.52 -6.06
CA GLU A 93 31.70 6.95 -6.24
C GLU A 93 32.31 7.26 -7.62
N GLY A 94 31.82 6.60 -8.67
CA GLY A 94 32.30 6.77 -10.05
C GLY A 94 33.61 6.04 -10.37
N ARG A 95 34.25 5.39 -9.40
CA ARG A 95 35.39 4.49 -9.61
C ARG A 95 34.90 3.07 -9.86
N THR A 96 35.56 2.37 -10.78
CA THR A 96 35.28 0.96 -11.10
C THR A 96 36.40 0.10 -10.53
N LEU A 97 36.05 -1.00 -9.88
CA LEU A 97 36.97 -2.06 -9.47
C LEU A 97 36.42 -3.41 -9.93
N GLU A 98 37.30 -4.40 -10.03
CA GLU A 98 36.92 -5.79 -10.31
C GLU A 98 37.18 -6.65 -9.06
N VAL A 99 36.19 -7.47 -8.70
CA VAL A 99 36.25 -8.41 -7.57
C VAL A 99 36.04 -9.81 -8.11
N GLU A 100 36.99 -10.70 -7.89
CA GLU A 100 36.85 -12.10 -8.28
C GLU A 100 36.00 -12.86 -7.25
N VAL A 101 35.07 -13.68 -7.75
CA VAL A 101 34.22 -14.57 -6.96
C VAL A 101 34.39 -16.00 -7.45
N ALA A 102 34.45 -16.95 -6.53
CA ALA A 102 34.65 -18.38 -6.80
C ALA A 102 33.39 -19.18 -6.49
N ALA A 103 33.12 -20.22 -7.27
CA ALA A 103 31.95 -21.06 -7.04
C ALA A 103 32.02 -21.77 -5.67
N ALA A 104 30.90 -21.76 -4.93
CA ALA A 104 30.79 -22.36 -3.61
C ALA A 104 30.90 -23.89 -3.64
N GLU A 105 30.26 -24.51 -4.63
CA GLU A 105 30.15 -25.97 -4.79
C GLU A 105 30.28 -26.36 -6.28
N PRO A 106 30.66 -27.63 -6.59
CA PRO A 106 30.65 -28.14 -7.96
C PRO A 106 29.25 -28.07 -8.59
N ALA A 107 29.15 -27.65 -9.85
CA ALA A 107 27.86 -27.59 -10.54
C ALA A 107 27.31 -29.00 -10.82
N ALA A 108 26.01 -29.24 -10.56
CA ALA A 108 25.35 -30.46 -10.99
C ALA A 108 24.92 -30.37 -12.46
N MET A 109 24.79 -31.52 -13.14
CA MET A 109 24.31 -31.56 -14.52
C MET A 109 22.87 -31.01 -14.60
N GLY A 110 22.67 -29.95 -15.37
CA GLY A 110 21.37 -29.32 -15.59
C GLY A 110 21.08 -28.09 -14.74
N ASP A 111 21.99 -27.69 -13.85
CA ASP A 111 21.80 -26.49 -13.03
C ASP A 111 21.79 -25.22 -13.87
N THR A 112 20.74 -24.42 -13.66
CA THR A 112 20.59 -23.09 -14.26
C THR A 112 20.98 -21.97 -13.31
N ARG A 113 21.22 -22.28 -12.03
CA ARG A 113 21.68 -21.36 -10.98
C ARG A 113 22.89 -21.94 -10.24
N ARG A 114 23.85 -21.09 -9.86
CA ARG A 114 25.01 -21.45 -9.04
C ARG A 114 25.41 -20.31 -8.10
N THR A 115 25.84 -20.66 -6.89
CA THR A 115 26.30 -19.68 -5.89
C THR A 115 27.80 -19.48 -5.97
N TYR A 116 28.24 -18.22 -5.95
CA TYR A 116 29.63 -17.79 -5.93
C TYR A 116 29.91 -16.99 -4.66
N HIS A 117 31.09 -17.15 -4.07
CA HIS A 117 31.56 -16.38 -2.93
C HIS A 117 32.74 -15.50 -3.30
N GLY A 118 32.76 -14.29 -2.75
CA GLY A 118 33.95 -13.44 -2.78
C GLY A 118 33.99 -12.52 -1.58
N VAL A 119 35.01 -11.65 -1.55
CA VAL A 119 35.21 -10.70 -0.47
C VAL A 119 35.26 -9.30 -1.08
N LEU A 120 34.37 -8.41 -0.63
CA LEU A 120 34.42 -7.00 -1.04
C LEU A 120 35.60 -6.31 -0.36
N PRO A 121 36.37 -5.46 -1.06
CA PRO A 121 37.48 -4.73 -0.45
C PRO A 121 37.08 -3.94 0.80
N ASN A 122 37.96 -3.95 1.81
CA ASN A 122 37.69 -3.37 3.14
C ASN A 122 37.47 -1.84 3.12
N TYR A 123 37.85 -1.16 2.05
CA TYR A 123 37.69 0.29 1.88
C TYR A 123 36.37 0.68 1.20
N LEU A 124 35.57 -0.28 0.71
CA LEU A 124 34.27 0.00 0.12
C LEU A 124 33.24 0.24 1.21
N ILE A 125 32.69 1.44 1.28
CA ILE A 125 31.70 1.84 2.28
C ILE A 125 30.65 2.71 1.60
N GLY A 126 29.38 2.43 1.84
CA GLY A 126 28.25 3.10 1.22
C GLY A 126 27.71 2.32 0.02
N MET A 127 26.93 3.01 -0.82
CA MET A 127 26.26 2.39 -1.95
C MET A 127 27.27 1.98 -3.03
N VAL A 128 27.19 0.73 -3.47
CA VAL A 128 27.95 0.19 -4.58
C VAL A 128 27.01 -0.42 -5.61
N ARG A 129 27.37 -0.32 -6.88
CA ARG A 129 26.67 -0.99 -7.98
C ARG A 129 27.52 -2.16 -8.48
N VAL A 130 26.92 -3.33 -8.61
CA VAL A 130 27.59 -4.56 -9.04
C VAL A 130 26.97 -5.07 -10.33
N GLU A 131 27.81 -5.44 -11.30
CA GLU A 131 27.46 -6.14 -12.55
C GLU A 131 28.56 -7.18 -12.86
N LEU A 132 28.31 -8.16 -13.72
CA LEU A 132 29.37 -9.06 -14.18
C LEU A 132 30.36 -8.30 -15.08
N ALA A 133 31.66 -8.51 -14.86
CA ALA A 133 32.70 -7.98 -15.72
C ALA A 133 32.81 -8.84 -16.98
N GLY A 134 32.81 -8.20 -18.16
CA GLY A 134 32.97 -8.89 -19.45
C GLY A 134 31.71 -9.56 -20.01
N GLU A 135 30.66 -9.70 -19.23
CA GLU A 135 29.39 -10.34 -19.62
C GLU A 135 28.21 -9.38 -19.43
N GLU A 136 27.18 -9.49 -20.27
CA GLU A 136 25.94 -8.71 -20.08
C GLU A 136 25.13 -9.29 -18.91
N SER A 137 24.90 -8.49 -17.86
CA SER A 137 24.09 -8.88 -16.70
C SER A 137 23.18 -7.76 -16.20
N ASN A 138 22.21 -8.11 -15.35
CA ASN A 138 21.52 -7.10 -14.54
C ASN A 138 22.49 -6.40 -13.57
N ARG A 139 22.09 -5.23 -13.09
CA ARG A 139 22.83 -4.42 -12.12
C ARG A 139 22.20 -4.57 -10.74
N LEU A 140 23.03 -4.85 -9.74
CA LEU A 140 22.63 -4.87 -8.33
C LEU A 140 23.12 -3.61 -7.62
N ALA A 141 22.35 -3.11 -6.66
CA ALA A 141 22.76 -2.07 -5.75
C ALA A 141 22.92 -2.69 -4.36
N LEU A 142 24.05 -2.44 -3.70
CA LEU A 142 24.36 -2.97 -2.37
C LEU A 142 24.81 -1.85 -1.46
N LEU A 143 24.35 -1.87 -0.21
CA LEU A 143 24.87 -0.98 0.82
C LEU A 143 26.00 -1.69 1.58
N VAL A 144 27.24 -1.21 1.41
CA VAL A 144 28.40 -1.76 2.13
C VAL A 144 28.63 -0.99 3.44
N ILE A 145 28.68 -1.68 4.57
CA ILE A 145 28.86 -1.10 5.91
C ILE A 145 30.19 -1.53 6.53
N HIS A 146 30.65 -0.82 7.55
CA HIS A 146 31.82 -1.24 8.32
C HIS A 146 31.56 -2.61 9.00
N PRO A 147 32.55 -3.52 9.01
CA PRO A 147 32.44 -4.74 9.81
C PRO A 147 32.39 -4.36 11.30
N ASP A 148 31.41 -4.91 12.03
CA ASP A 148 31.33 -4.75 13.47
C ASP A 148 32.65 -5.21 14.12
N PRO A 149 33.28 -4.41 15.00
CA PRO A 149 34.60 -4.69 15.57
C PRO A 149 34.65 -5.90 16.53
N ILE A 150 33.57 -6.69 16.64
CA ILE A 150 33.46 -7.82 17.58
C ILE A 150 33.79 -9.18 16.90
N LYS A 151 33.92 -9.25 15.57
CA LYS A 151 34.10 -10.55 14.85
C LYS A 151 35.46 -10.77 14.20
N GLN A 152 36.57 -10.62 14.93
CA GLN A 152 37.88 -11.11 14.48
C GLN A 152 38.69 -11.78 15.60
N THR A 153 38.52 -13.11 15.77
CA THR A 153 39.59 -14.00 16.27
C THR A 153 39.31 -15.44 15.76
N PRO A 154 40.32 -16.25 15.36
CA PRO A 154 40.10 -17.53 14.69
C PRO A 154 39.63 -18.64 15.65
N ALA A 155 38.85 -19.56 15.10
CA ALA A 155 38.29 -20.72 15.78
C ALA A 155 39.36 -21.71 16.30
N SER A 156 39.26 -22.07 17.58
CA SER A 156 39.73 -23.34 18.10
C SER A 156 38.88 -23.75 19.31
N LEU A 157 38.50 -25.02 19.30
CA LEU A 157 37.86 -25.84 20.33
C LEU A 157 36.33 -25.79 20.43
N ALA A 158 35.79 -26.98 20.17
CA ALA A 158 34.39 -27.34 20.15
C ALA A 158 33.75 -27.36 21.54
N THR A 159 32.42 -27.28 21.51
CA THR A 159 31.47 -27.83 22.50
C THR A 159 31.33 -27.07 23.82
N THR A 160 30.48 -26.04 23.81
CA THR A 160 29.29 -26.03 24.69
C THR A 160 28.30 -25.01 24.11
N ALA A 161 27.09 -25.47 23.77
CA ALA A 161 25.99 -24.57 23.46
C ALA A 161 25.70 -23.73 24.70
N SER A 162 26.13 -22.48 24.67
CA SER A 162 25.64 -21.43 25.55
C SER A 162 25.03 -20.39 24.65
N SER A 163 23.70 -20.35 24.65
CA SER A 163 22.91 -19.24 24.12
C SER A 163 23.37 -17.97 24.83
N VAL A 164 24.26 -17.23 24.19
CA VAL A 164 24.55 -15.85 24.58
C VAL A 164 23.38 -15.03 24.04
N ILE A 165 22.45 -14.77 24.94
CA ILE A 165 21.41 -13.76 24.82
C ILE A 165 22.13 -12.47 24.45
N GLN A 166 22.06 -12.09 23.17
CA GLN A 166 22.29 -10.70 22.77
C GLN A 166 21.31 -9.87 23.60
N PRO A 167 21.73 -8.75 24.21
CA PRO A 167 20.76 -7.85 24.80
C PRO A 167 19.87 -7.41 23.64
N SER A 168 18.62 -7.85 23.66
CA SER A 168 17.54 -7.30 22.86
C SER A 168 17.53 -5.80 23.16
N ALA A 169 18.21 -5.03 22.33
CA ALA A 169 18.24 -3.59 22.46
C ALA A 169 16.86 -3.08 22.08
N VAL A 170 16.02 -2.99 23.12
CA VAL A 170 14.92 -2.05 23.30
C VAL A 170 13.89 -2.07 22.18
N GLY A 171 12.92 -2.98 22.35
CA GLY A 171 11.56 -2.87 21.82
C GLY A 171 11.46 -2.90 20.31
N ASP A 172 10.92 -4.00 19.77
CA ASP A 172 10.33 -4.03 18.42
C ASP A 172 9.71 -2.65 18.15
N ILE A 173 10.14 -1.89 17.17
CA ILE A 173 9.50 -0.59 16.93
C ILE A 173 8.21 -0.92 16.16
N LEU A 174 7.10 -0.21 16.39
CA LEU A 174 5.84 -0.41 15.66
C LEU A 174 5.99 -0.25 14.12
N PHE A 175 7.17 0.17 13.67
CA PHE A 175 7.62 0.24 12.29
C PHE A 175 9.05 -0.30 12.23
N SER A 176 9.40 -0.97 11.13
CA SER A 176 10.79 -1.34 10.85
C SER A 176 11.65 -0.08 10.87
N ALA A 177 12.83 -0.14 11.49
CA ALA A 177 13.81 0.95 11.46
C ALA A 177 14.18 1.38 10.03
N ASN A 178 13.94 0.51 9.04
CA ASN A 178 14.17 0.72 7.61
C ASN A 178 12.86 0.72 6.80
N GLU A 179 11.82 1.40 7.28
CA GLU A 179 10.59 1.57 6.49
C GLU A 179 10.87 2.41 5.22
N PRO A 180 10.51 1.93 4.01
CA PRO A 180 10.70 2.70 2.78
C PRO A 180 9.88 4.00 2.81
N ALA A 181 10.30 4.99 2.01
CA ALA A 181 9.63 6.29 1.99
C ALA A 181 8.14 6.20 1.65
N LEU A 182 7.76 5.30 0.74
CA LEU A 182 6.36 4.93 0.49
C LEU A 182 6.09 3.57 1.15
N SER A 183 5.11 3.54 2.05
CA SER A 183 4.78 2.33 2.80
C SER A 183 3.28 2.25 3.15
N VAL A 184 2.88 1.20 3.84
CA VAL A 184 1.48 0.92 4.19
C VAL A 184 1.03 1.83 5.33
N ASN A 185 -0.18 2.40 5.21
CA ASN A 185 -0.79 3.21 6.27
C ASN A 185 -1.93 2.47 7.00
N GLU A 186 -2.79 1.78 6.25
CA GLU A 186 -3.89 0.95 6.74
C GLU A 186 -4.02 -0.31 5.86
N PRO A 187 -4.83 -1.31 6.25
CA PRO A 187 -5.02 -2.52 5.44
C PRO A 187 -5.50 -2.22 4.02
N ILE A 188 -5.05 -3.04 3.07
CA ILE A 188 -5.46 -3.00 1.66
C ILE A 188 -6.16 -4.31 1.37
N TYR A 189 -7.45 -4.23 1.06
CA TYR A 189 -8.30 -5.39 0.88
C TYR A 189 -9.35 -5.16 -0.21
N PHE A 190 -9.88 -6.27 -0.71
CA PHE A 190 -11.07 -6.33 -1.53
C PHE A 190 -11.94 -7.47 -1.02
N VAL A 191 -13.17 -7.17 -0.60
CA VAL A 191 -14.11 -8.13 -0.03
C VAL A 191 -15.47 -8.01 -0.69
N VAL A 192 -16.17 -9.13 -0.85
CA VAL A 192 -17.50 -9.21 -1.46
C VAL A 192 -18.45 -9.90 -0.48
N GLY A 193 -19.69 -9.44 -0.42
CA GLY A 193 -20.74 -10.07 0.36
C GLY A 193 -22.12 -9.83 -0.24
N ASP A 194 -23.10 -10.46 0.36
CA ASP A 194 -24.51 -10.32 0.00
C ASP A 194 -25.34 -10.20 1.28
N ASN A 195 -26.11 -9.13 1.37
CA ASN A 195 -27.11 -8.93 2.41
C ASN A 195 -28.27 -8.13 1.82
N GLY A 196 -29.04 -8.78 0.94
CA GLY A 196 -30.12 -8.14 0.18
C GLY A 196 -29.63 -7.45 -1.09
N GLY A 197 -28.47 -7.86 -1.62
CA GLY A 197 -27.82 -7.29 -2.79
C GLY A 197 -26.31 -7.53 -2.71
N ILE A 198 -25.75 -8.10 -3.79
CA ILE A 198 -24.31 -8.35 -3.89
C ILE A 198 -23.58 -7.01 -3.92
N ASN A 199 -22.67 -6.81 -2.97
CA ASN A 199 -21.83 -5.62 -2.92
C ASN A 199 -20.39 -5.97 -2.59
N ALA A 200 -19.46 -5.12 -3.03
CA ALA A 200 -18.05 -5.22 -2.71
C ALA A 200 -17.57 -3.99 -1.96
N ARG A 201 -16.63 -4.18 -1.05
CA ARG A 201 -15.91 -3.11 -0.38
C ARG A 201 -14.42 -3.32 -0.58
N PHE A 202 -13.71 -2.26 -0.93
CA PHE A 202 -12.25 -2.31 -1.00
C PHE A 202 -11.63 -1.05 -0.43
N GLN A 203 -10.38 -1.20 0.00
CA GLN A 203 -9.58 -0.14 0.57
C GLN A 203 -8.18 -0.14 -0.03
N LEU A 204 -7.70 1.05 -0.35
CA LEU A 204 -6.33 1.34 -0.76
C LEU A 204 -5.74 2.31 0.25
N SER A 205 -4.54 2.06 0.77
CA SER A 205 -3.96 2.94 1.78
C SER A 205 -2.43 2.92 1.78
N PHE A 206 -1.84 4.10 1.72
CA PHE A 206 -0.39 4.28 1.83
C PHE A 206 -0.05 5.51 2.65
N LYS A 207 1.19 5.57 3.11
CA LYS A 207 1.82 6.76 3.67
C LYS A 207 3.15 7.02 2.98
N TYR A 208 3.49 8.28 2.88
CA TYR A 208 4.74 8.77 2.32
C TYR A 208 5.47 9.62 3.36
N ARG A 209 6.70 9.25 3.71
CA ARG A 209 7.57 10.03 4.59
C ARG A 209 8.09 11.24 3.81
N ILE A 210 7.71 12.44 4.23
CA ILE A 210 7.91 13.67 3.44
C ILE A 210 9.38 14.10 3.42
N PHE A 211 10.11 13.86 4.50
CA PHE A 211 11.51 14.25 4.64
C PHE A 211 12.39 13.06 4.99
N ASP A 212 13.53 12.95 4.32
CA ASP A 212 14.62 12.06 4.70
C ASP A 212 15.30 12.50 5.98
N SER A 213 15.69 11.51 6.80
CA SER A 213 16.27 11.73 8.13
C SER A 213 17.59 12.52 8.07
N ASP A 214 18.28 12.49 6.93
CA ASP A 214 19.53 13.19 6.64
C ASP A 214 19.33 14.47 5.80
N SER A 215 18.08 14.81 5.44
CA SER A 215 17.79 16.00 4.65
C SER A 215 18.09 17.30 5.40
N ARG A 216 18.55 18.34 4.70
CA ARG A 216 18.90 19.64 5.30
C ARG A 216 17.80 20.24 6.19
N PRO A 217 16.50 20.23 5.80
CA PRO A 217 15.44 20.73 6.68
C PRO A 217 15.34 19.97 8.00
N VAL A 218 15.59 18.66 8.01
CA VAL A 218 15.56 17.81 9.21
C VAL A 218 16.74 18.10 10.13
N VAL A 219 17.92 18.40 9.59
CA VAL A 219 19.07 18.81 10.40
C VAL A 219 18.75 20.07 11.23
N TRP A 220 18.01 21.01 10.65
CA TRP A 220 17.57 22.21 11.37
C TRP A 220 16.37 21.96 12.28
N PHE A 221 15.45 21.08 11.86
CA PHE A 221 14.23 20.74 12.59
C PHE A 221 14.00 19.22 12.61
N PRO A 222 14.57 18.48 13.58
CA PRO A 222 14.53 17.01 13.60
C PRO A 222 13.14 16.40 13.59
N LEU A 223 12.12 17.12 14.08
CA LEU A 223 10.72 16.68 14.07
C LEU A 223 10.15 16.47 12.67
N LEU A 224 10.72 17.11 11.64
CA LEU A 224 10.27 16.98 10.25
C LEU A 224 10.50 15.56 9.68
N SER A 225 11.49 14.82 10.18
CA SER A 225 11.76 13.42 9.75
C SER A 225 10.59 12.46 10.01
N ARG A 226 9.67 12.87 10.88
CA ARG A 226 8.51 12.10 11.34
C ARG A 226 7.21 12.54 10.68
N LEU A 227 7.28 13.49 9.75
CA LEU A 227 6.11 13.97 9.03
C LEU A 227 5.77 13.05 7.85
N HIS A 228 4.51 12.67 7.77
CA HIS A 228 4.00 11.76 6.75
C HIS A 228 2.79 12.39 6.06
N PHE A 229 2.69 12.12 4.77
CA PHE A 229 1.45 12.25 4.01
C PHE A 229 0.79 10.88 3.93
N GLY A 230 -0.43 10.74 4.42
CA GLY A 230 -1.23 9.54 4.27
C GLY A 230 -2.31 9.72 3.21
N TYR A 231 -2.65 8.63 2.52
CA TYR A 231 -3.82 8.58 1.66
C TYR A 231 -4.51 7.24 1.88
N THR A 232 -5.77 7.30 2.33
CA THR A 232 -6.66 6.13 2.36
C THR A 232 -7.87 6.40 1.48
N GLN A 233 -8.25 5.42 0.67
CA GLN A 233 -9.48 5.46 -0.12
C GLN A 233 -10.28 4.20 0.15
N THR A 234 -11.56 4.36 0.45
CA THR A 234 -12.49 3.24 0.64
C THR A 234 -13.65 3.39 -0.34
N SER A 235 -13.97 2.31 -1.06
CA SER A 235 -15.09 2.30 -2.01
C SER A 235 -16.06 1.18 -1.68
N LEU A 236 -17.35 1.49 -1.78
CA LEU A 236 -18.46 0.55 -1.70
C LEU A 236 -19.10 0.44 -3.09
N TRP A 237 -19.20 -0.77 -3.61
CA TRP A 237 -19.56 -1.08 -4.99
C TRP A 237 -20.78 -1.99 -5.01
N ASP A 238 -21.90 -1.50 -5.53
CA ASP A 238 -23.15 -2.24 -5.61
C ASP A 238 -23.14 -3.14 -6.85
N LEU A 239 -22.48 -4.30 -6.75
CA LEU A 239 -22.29 -5.25 -7.87
C LEU A 239 -23.60 -5.87 -8.39
N GLY A 240 -24.62 -5.97 -7.53
CA GLY A 240 -25.92 -6.53 -7.87
C GLY A 240 -26.89 -5.55 -8.53
N GLU A 241 -26.55 -4.26 -8.60
CA GLU A 241 -27.39 -3.22 -9.18
C GLU A 241 -27.13 -3.05 -10.68
N ASP A 242 -28.08 -2.42 -11.40
CA ASP A 242 -27.98 -2.21 -12.85
C ASP A 242 -26.73 -1.42 -13.21
N SER A 243 -25.90 -2.01 -14.08
CA SER A 243 -24.57 -1.49 -14.49
C SER A 243 -23.51 -1.46 -13.38
N ALA A 244 -23.76 -2.12 -12.23
CA ALA A 244 -22.85 -2.23 -11.10
C ALA A 244 -22.18 -0.89 -10.73
N PRO A 245 -22.93 0.13 -10.27
CA PRO A 245 -22.38 1.43 -9.94
C PRO A 245 -21.61 1.41 -8.61
N PHE A 246 -20.62 2.29 -8.47
CA PHE A 246 -20.07 2.62 -7.15
C PHE A 246 -21.11 3.39 -6.36
N ARG A 247 -21.46 2.85 -5.19
CA ARG A 247 -22.36 3.50 -4.24
C ARG A 247 -21.70 4.76 -3.68
N ASP A 248 -20.51 4.57 -3.14
CA ASP A 248 -19.72 5.63 -2.54
C ASP A 248 -18.22 5.34 -2.65
N SER A 249 -17.44 6.41 -2.78
CA SER A 249 -15.98 6.37 -2.75
C SER A 249 -15.51 7.49 -1.85
N THR A 250 -14.97 7.14 -0.69
CA THR A 250 -14.46 8.09 0.29
C THR A 250 -12.95 8.24 0.14
N TYR A 251 -12.49 9.47 -0.04
CA TYR A 251 -11.10 9.88 -0.17
C TYR A 251 -10.65 10.52 1.15
N ARG A 252 -9.58 9.97 1.75
CA ARG A 252 -9.09 10.38 3.06
C ARG A 252 -7.59 10.70 3.07
N PRO A 253 -7.17 11.84 2.48
CA PRO A 253 -5.81 12.32 2.62
C PRO A 253 -5.55 12.86 4.04
N SER A 254 -4.32 12.69 4.51
CA SER A 254 -3.88 13.16 5.83
C SER A 254 -2.44 13.67 5.79
N VAL A 255 -2.13 14.61 6.67
CA VAL A 255 -0.76 15.01 6.98
C VAL A 255 -0.59 14.88 8.48
N PHE A 256 0.34 14.02 8.91
CA PHE A 256 0.49 13.70 10.31
C PHE A 256 1.94 13.49 10.71
N TRP A 257 2.23 13.84 11.95
CA TRP A 257 3.44 13.44 12.64
C TRP A 257 3.26 12.05 13.24
N GLN A 258 4.29 11.21 13.13
CA GLN A 258 4.31 9.88 13.71
C GLN A 258 5.65 9.61 14.38
N GLY A 259 5.64 9.32 15.67
CA GLY A 259 6.89 9.10 16.40
C GLY A 259 6.74 8.22 17.63
N ALA A 260 7.79 7.44 17.87
CA ALA A 260 7.90 6.61 19.06
C ALA A 260 8.01 7.50 20.31
N ILE A 261 7.35 7.07 21.38
CA ILE A 261 7.44 7.65 22.71
C ILE A 261 8.25 6.67 23.56
N ILE A 262 9.42 7.11 24.00
CA ILE A 262 10.28 6.32 24.89
C ILE A 262 9.77 6.55 26.31
N SER A 263 9.07 5.57 26.88
CA SER A 263 8.60 5.66 28.26
C SER A 263 8.40 4.27 28.86
N ASN A 264 8.73 4.13 30.15
CA ASN A 264 8.43 2.95 30.93
C ASN A 264 7.04 3.11 31.58
N GLY A 265 6.18 2.08 31.54
CA GLY A 265 4.88 2.07 32.25
C GLY A 265 3.65 2.12 31.34
N LEU A 266 2.64 2.91 31.71
CA LEU A 266 1.33 2.97 31.03
C LEU A 266 1.28 3.90 29.81
N MET A 267 2.40 4.53 29.44
CA MET A 267 2.44 5.44 28.29
C MET A 267 2.36 4.67 26.96
N PRO A 268 1.82 5.28 25.90
CA PRO A 268 1.80 4.67 24.58
C PRO A 268 3.21 4.53 24.01
N ASP A 269 3.44 3.51 23.19
CA ASP A 269 4.71 3.28 22.49
C ASP A 269 4.92 4.24 21.32
N LEU A 270 3.82 4.76 20.75
CA LEU A 270 3.82 5.62 19.59
C LEU A 270 2.68 6.63 19.69
N LEU A 271 2.90 7.83 19.14
CA LEU A 271 1.85 8.79 18.89
C LEU A 271 1.81 9.15 17.40
N ARG A 272 0.60 9.11 16.84
CA ARG A 272 0.26 9.74 15.56
C ARG A 272 -0.62 10.95 15.83
N THR A 273 -0.35 12.09 15.22
CA THR A 273 -1.22 13.25 15.34
C THR A 273 -1.12 14.11 14.10
N GLY A 274 -2.24 14.68 13.66
CA GLY A 274 -2.25 15.45 12.43
C GLY A 274 -3.63 15.85 11.99
N PHE A 275 -3.66 16.33 10.75
CA PHE A 275 -4.85 16.74 10.05
C PHE A 275 -5.28 15.65 9.07
N GLU A 276 -6.59 15.45 8.95
CA GLU A 276 -7.18 14.51 8.01
C GLU A 276 -8.43 15.12 7.39
N HIS A 277 -8.47 15.13 6.06
CA HIS A 277 -9.65 15.46 5.28
C HIS A 277 -10.31 14.16 4.84
N GLU A 278 -11.63 14.06 4.90
CA GLU A 278 -12.40 12.91 4.41
C GLU A 278 -13.59 13.42 3.62
N SER A 279 -13.68 13.10 2.33
CA SER A 279 -14.80 13.47 1.47
C SER A 279 -15.16 12.37 0.48
N ASN A 280 -16.39 12.38 -0.03
CA ASN A 280 -16.84 11.39 -1.01
C ASN A 280 -16.72 11.83 -2.47
N GLY A 281 -16.24 13.06 -2.71
CA GLY A 281 -16.07 13.62 -4.06
C GLY A 281 -17.38 13.78 -4.86
N LYS A 282 -18.54 13.72 -4.20
CA LYS A 282 -19.85 14.00 -4.81
C LYS A 282 -20.19 15.49 -4.67
N ASP A 283 -21.22 15.93 -5.40
CA ASP A 283 -21.75 17.29 -5.37
C ASP A 283 -23.15 17.36 -4.75
N ASP A 284 -23.60 18.59 -4.52
CA ASP A 284 -24.95 18.95 -4.06
C ASP A 284 -25.38 18.13 -2.82
N VAL A 285 -26.63 17.68 -2.77
CA VAL A 285 -27.23 16.93 -1.66
C VAL A 285 -26.51 15.62 -1.33
N SER A 286 -25.69 15.09 -2.24
CA SER A 286 -24.92 13.86 -2.03
C SER A 286 -23.49 14.14 -1.55
N SER A 287 -23.05 15.39 -1.57
CA SER A 287 -21.74 15.81 -1.07
C SER A 287 -21.64 15.53 0.43
N ARG A 288 -20.54 14.90 0.83
CA ARG A 288 -20.18 14.73 2.24
C ARG A 288 -18.70 15.01 2.40
N SER A 289 -18.37 15.73 3.47
CA SER A 289 -17.01 16.16 3.77
C SER A 289 -16.86 16.42 5.28
N ILE A 290 -15.69 16.10 5.79
CA ILE A 290 -15.22 16.52 7.10
C ILE A 290 -13.73 16.84 7.05
N ASN A 291 -13.34 17.78 7.90
CA ASN A 291 -11.94 18.00 8.25
C ASN A 291 -11.76 17.74 9.74
N THR A 292 -10.75 16.96 10.09
CA THR A 292 -10.48 16.58 11.48
C THR A 292 -9.03 16.85 11.87
N LEU A 293 -8.85 17.25 13.12
CA LEU A 293 -7.56 17.16 13.79
C LEU A 293 -7.60 15.96 14.71
N PHE A 294 -6.60 15.08 14.65
CA PHE A 294 -6.59 13.85 15.42
C PHE A 294 -5.33 13.65 16.25
N ALA A 295 -5.46 12.86 17.32
CA ALA A 295 -4.39 12.25 18.08
C ALA A 295 -4.69 10.77 18.29
N GLN A 296 -3.72 9.91 17.98
CA GLN A 296 -3.83 8.47 18.05
C GLN A 296 -2.59 7.92 18.76
N PRO A 297 -2.62 7.83 20.10
CA PRO A 297 -1.66 7.03 20.84
C PRO A 297 -1.83 5.54 20.52
N VAL A 298 -0.73 4.80 20.50
CA VAL A 298 -0.72 3.37 20.17
C VAL A 298 0.07 2.63 21.25
N TRP A 299 -0.58 1.64 21.86
CA TRP A 299 0.04 0.69 22.78
C TRP A 299 0.17 -0.66 22.09
N ARG A 300 1.27 -1.33 22.35
CA ARG A 300 1.55 -2.69 21.88
C ARG A 300 1.94 -3.58 23.05
N ILE A 301 1.12 -4.60 23.27
CA ILE A 301 1.31 -5.58 24.33
C ILE A 301 1.60 -6.92 23.67
N LYS A 302 2.82 -7.42 23.88
CA LYS A 302 3.23 -8.75 23.42
C LYS A 302 2.96 -9.78 24.52
N PHE A 303 2.27 -10.86 24.17
CA PHE A 303 1.93 -11.96 25.08
C PHE A 303 2.95 -13.10 24.95
N MET A 304 2.96 -14.00 25.93
CA MET A 304 3.86 -15.16 26.00
C MET A 304 3.69 -16.16 24.85
N ASN A 305 2.57 -16.11 24.13
CA ASN A 305 2.29 -16.96 22.98
C ASN A 305 2.67 -16.29 21.64
N GLU A 306 3.60 -15.33 21.66
CA GLU A 306 4.04 -14.49 20.55
C GLU A 306 2.97 -13.60 19.90
N ARG A 307 1.72 -13.67 20.36
CA ARG A 307 0.66 -12.80 19.87
C ARG A 307 0.83 -11.38 20.39
N THR A 308 0.43 -10.43 19.56
CA THR A 308 0.52 -9.01 19.87
C THR A 308 -0.89 -8.41 19.87
N LEU A 309 -1.21 -7.66 20.93
CA LEU A 309 -2.34 -6.74 20.97
C LEU A 309 -1.86 -5.33 20.71
N ILE A 310 -2.44 -4.68 19.71
CA ILE A 310 -2.32 -3.26 19.47
C ILE A 310 -3.63 -2.60 19.88
N PHE A 311 -3.53 -1.58 20.71
CA PHE A 311 -4.63 -0.71 21.09
C PHE A 311 -4.32 0.71 20.64
N ALA A 312 -5.16 1.30 19.78
CA ALA A 312 -4.86 2.55 19.08
C ALA A 312 -6.09 3.47 18.96
N PRO A 313 -6.64 3.99 20.08
CA PRO A 313 -7.77 4.91 20.04
C PRO A 313 -7.38 6.16 19.25
N LYS A 314 -8.15 6.50 18.21
CA LYS A 314 -7.99 7.74 17.43
C LYS A 314 -9.01 8.75 17.94
N LEU A 315 -8.55 9.73 18.70
CA LEU A 315 -9.36 10.85 19.17
C LEU A 315 -9.30 11.96 18.12
N TYR A 316 -10.42 12.60 17.83
CA TYR A 316 -10.46 13.66 16.83
C TYR A 316 -11.48 14.75 17.16
N GLY A 317 -11.18 15.97 16.72
CA GLY A 317 -12.10 17.10 16.70
C GLY A 317 -12.44 17.49 15.26
N TYR A 318 -13.71 17.81 15.01
CA TYR A 318 -14.17 18.30 13.70
C TYR A 318 -13.82 19.78 13.57
N LEU A 319 -12.99 20.11 12.59
CA LEU A 319 -12.67 21.48 12.18
C LEU A 319 -13.70 22.00 11.17
N ASP A 320 -14.21 21.10 10.33
CA ASP A 320 -15.24 21.37 9.33
C ASP A 320 -16.10 20.12 9.13
N LYS A 321 -17.38 20.34 8.91
CA LYS A 321 -18.42 19.32 8.71
C LYS A 321 -19.71 19.94 8.15
N GLU A 322 -19.62 21.03 7.39
CA GLU A 322 -20.79 21.80 6.93
C GLU A 322 -21.79 20.94 6.13
N GLU A 323 -21.30 20.00 5.32
CA GLU A 323 -22.13 19.09 4.51
C GLU A 323 -22.84 18.00 5.32
N ASN A 324 -22.39 17.75 6.55
CA ASN A 324 -22.95 16.76 7.46
C ASN A 324 -22.81 17.25 8.92
N PRO A 325 -23.57 18.29 9.33
CA PRO A 325 -23.37 18.98 10.61
C PRO A 325 -23.61 18.13 11.86
N ASP A 326 -24.29 17.00 11.69
CA ASP A 326 -24.70 16.11 12.77
C ASP A 326 -23.91 14.78 12.80
N ILE A 327 -22.84 14.65 12.00
CA ILE A 327 -22.02 13.43 11.90
C ILE A 327 -21.49 12.91 13.26
N GLN A 328 -21.21 13.80 14.21
CA GLN A 328 -20.78 13.43 15.57
C GLN A 328 -21.83 12.63 16.33
N ARG A 329 -23.12 12.75 15.99
CA ARG A 329 -24.20 11.95 16.58
C ARG A 329 -24.03 10.46 16.29
N TYR A 330 -23.37 10.13 15.18
CA TYR A 330 -23.17 8.78 14.65
C TYR A 330 -21.74 8.26 14.87
N ARG A 331 -20.73 9.07 14.55
CA ARG A 331 -19.31 8.68 14.66
C ARG A 331 -18.69 8.99 16.02
N GLY A 332 -19.18 10.02 16.72
CA GLY A 332 -18.59 10.51 17.96
C GLY A 332 -17.29 11.27 17.70
N TYR A 333 -16.36 11.16 18.65
CA TYR A 333 -15.05 11.85 18.66
C TYR A 333 -13.88 10.90 18.87
N VAL A 334 -14.15 9.58 18.93
CA VAL A 334 -13.14 8.55 19.18
C VAL A 334 -13.46 7.31 18.36
N ASP A 335 -12.49 6.85 17.59
CA ASP A 335 -12.50 5.53 16.98
C ASP A 335 -11.63 4.60 17.85
N TRP A 336 -12.24 3.59 18.44
CA TRP A 336 -11.53 2.60 19.25
C TRP A 336 -11.01 1.48 18.36
N ASN A 337 -9.71 1.47 18.11
CA ASN A 337 -9.06 0.48 17.25
C ASN A 337 -8.30 -0.56 18.07
N PHE A 338 -8.53 -1.82 17.74
CA PHE A 338 -7.86 -2.98 18.31
C PHE A 338 -7.32 -3.85 17.18
N ARG A 339 -6.14 -4.43 17.38
CA ARG A 339 -5.61 -5.48 16.51
C ARG A 339 -4.97 -6.54 17.37
N TYR A 340 -5.33 -7.79 17.16
CA TYR A 340 -4.84 -8.91 17.94
C TYR A 340 -4.53 -10.10 17.04
N GLY A 341 -3.35 -10.68 17.19
CA GLY A 341 -2.98 -11.88 16.47
C GLY A 341 -1.47 -12.01 16.30
N ASP A 342 -1.11 -12.73 15.25
CA ASP A 342 0.27 -13.10 14.92
C ASP A 342 0.54 -12.82 13.44
N GLU A 343 1.72 -12.31 13.13
CA GLU A 343 2.15 -11.99 11.75
C GLU A 343 2.26 -13.25 10.87
N ASP A 344 2.55 -14.40 11.47
CA ASP A 344 2.58 -15.71 10.79
C ASP A 344 1.27 -16.51 10.93
N GLY A 345 0.30 -15.95 11.66
CA GLY A 345 -0.95 -16.60 12.02
C GLY A 345 -2.18 -15.82 11.60
N TRP A 346 -3.32 -16.12 12.22
CA TRP A 346 -4.51 -15.31 12.06
C TRP A 346 -4.33 -13.96 12.75
N MET A 347 -5.03 -12.96 12.22
CA MET A 347 -5.01 -11.63 12.79
C MET A 347 -6.38 -10.99 12.68
N MET A 348 -6.85 -10.47 13.81
CA MET A 348 -8.13 -9.82 13.96
C MET A 348 -7.92 -8.32 14.16
N ALA A 349 -8.70 -7.49 13.49
CA ALA A 349 -8.79 -6.06 13.74
C ALA A 349 -10.24 -5.70 14.05
N ALA A 350 -10.44 -4.79 14.99
CA ALA A 350 -11.76 -4.28 15.35
C ALA A 350 -11.73 -2.76 15.47
N GLN A 351 -12.74 -2.10 14.92
CA GLN A 351 -12.98 -0.67 15.08
C GLN A 351 -14.38 -0.46 15.64
N LEU A 352 -14.46 0.26 16.76
CA LEU A 352 -15.74 0.62 17.39
C LEU A 352 -15.90 2.13 17.40
N ARG A 353 -17.11 2.60 17.09
CA ARG A 353 -17.50 4.01 17.18
C ARG A 353 -18.75 4.14 18.03
N SER A 354 -18.77 5.19 18.86
CA SER A 354 -19.92 5.55 19.68
C SER A 354 -20.20 7.04 19.51
N GLY A 355 -21.35 7.33 18.92
CA GLY A 355 -21.81 8.67 18.62
C GLY A 355 -22.48 9.35 19.80
N THR A 356 -22.53 10.68 19.76
CA THR A 356 -23.04 11.50 20.89
C THR A 356 -24.54 11.34 21.13
N ALA A 357 -25.28 10.74 20.20
CA ALA A 357 -26.72 10.51 20.30
C ALA A 357 -27.08 9.03 20.55
N GLY A 358 -26.11 8.20 20.92
CA GLY A 358 -26.32 6.77 21.19
C GLY A 358 -26.31 5.88 19.94
N TYR A 359 -26.06 6.43 18.76
CA TYR A 359 -25.75 5.64 17.56
C TYR A 359 -24.31 5.13 17.61
N GLY A 360 -23.99 4.10 16.85
CA GLY A 360 -22.63 3.58 16.80
C GLY A 360 -22.44 2.57 15.68
N SER A 361 -21.22 2.08 15.55
CA SER A 361 -20.86 1.06 14.56
C SER A 361 -19.72 0.20 15.06
N ALA A 362 -19.69 -1.04 14.58
CA ALA A 362 -18.58 -1.95 14.79
C ALA A 362 -18.15 -2.55 13.45
N GLN A 363 -16.84 -2.55 13.20
CA GLN A 363 -16.22 -3.31 12.13
C GLN A 363 -15.27 -4.33 12.74
N LEU A 364 -15.34 -5.58 12.26
CA LEU A 364 -14.46 -6.67 12.63
C LEU A 364 -13.87 -7.26 11.35
N ASP A 365 -12.55 -7.30 11.27
CA ASP A 365 -11.81 -7.91 10.17
C ASP A 365 -11.00 -9.09 10.71
N LEU A 366 -11.05 -10.23 10.03
CA LEU A 366 -10.23 -11.40 10.33
C LEU A 366 -9.44 -11.78 9.08
N SER A 367 -8.13 -11.90 9.21
CA SER A 367 -7.24 -12.27 8.12
C SER A 367 -6.43 -13.53 8.44
N TYR A 368 -6.21 -14.36 7.43
CA TYR A 368 -5.40 -15.58 7.54
C TYR A 368 -4.41 -15.71 6.37
N PRO A 369 -3.12 -15.96 6.61
CA PRO A 369 -2.09 -16.01 5.57
C PRO A 369 -2.30 -17.20 4.62
N LEU A 370 -2.34 -16.93 3.32
CA LEU A 370 -2.46 -17.96 2.29
C LEU A 370 -1.15 -18.74 2.04
N ARG A 371 -0.03 -18.19 2.54
CA ARG A 371 1.34 -18.72 2.37
C ARG A 371 1.55 -20.12 2.96
N LYS A 372 0.65 -20.62 3.82
CA LYS A 372 0.79 -21.96 4.42
C LYS A 372 0.13 -23.10 3.62
N ALA A 373 -0.70 -22.81 2.61
CA ALA A 373 -1.53 -23.86 2.00
C ALA A 373 -1.30 -24.11 0.49
N PHE A 374 -1.11 -23.09 -0.37
CA PHE A 374 -1.15 -23.35 -1.83
C PHE A 374 -0.23 -22.50 -2.73
N PHE A 375 0.32 -21.36 -2.29
CA PHE A 375 1.11 -20.48 -3.18
C PHE A 375 2.28 -19.81 -2.45
N ALA A 376 3.51 -20.28 -2.71
CA ALA A 376 4.74 -19.77 -2.09
C ALA A 376 5.14 -18.33 -2.53
N ARG A 377 4.39 -17.71 -3.45
CA ARG A 377 4.78 -16.43 -4.09
C ARG A 377 3.76 -15.29 -3.96
N THR A 378 2.52 -15.55 -3.53
CA THR A 378 1.50 -14.51 -3.37
C THR A 378 1.35 -14.15 -1.91
N GLY A 379 1.86 -12.99 -1.52
CA GLY A 379 1.80 -12.46 -0.15
C GLY A 379 0.43 -11.99 0.32
N GLY A 380 -0.65 -12.65 -0.11
CA GLY A 380 -2.01 -12.30 0.25
C GLY A 380 -2.53 -13.04 1.46
N PHE A 381 -3.59 -12.50 2.04
CA PHE A 381 -4.33 -13.06 3.16
C PHE A 381 -5.79 -13.27 2.73
N LEU A 382 -6.38 -14.39 3.14
CA LEU A 382 -7.83 -14.52 3.13
C LEU A 382 -8.40 -13.53 4.15
N HIS A 383 -9.40 -12.75 3.76
CA HIS A 383 -9.93 -11.65 4.57
C HIS A 383 -11.44 -11.81 4.74
N PHE A 384 -11.91 -11.80 5.98
CA PHE A 384 -13.31 -11.78 6.35
C PHE A 384 -13.61 -10.47 7.04
N GLN A 385 -14.73 -9.83 6.69
CA GLN A 385 -15.14 -8.56 7.26
C GLN A 385 -16.59 -8.65 7.70
N LEU A 386 -16.87 -8.15 8.89
CA LEU A 386 -18.20 -7.95 9.43
C LEU A 386 -18.34 -6.48 9.80
N PHE A 387 -19.37 -5.81 9.28
CA PHE A 387 -19.72 -4.43 9.65
C PHE A 387 -21.17 -4.40 10.16
N THR A 388 -21.44 -3.61 11.19
CA THR A 388 -22.81 -3.39 11.69
C THR A 388 -22.96 -1.99 12.27
N GLY A 389 -24.16 -1.42 12.16
CA GLY A 389 -24.50 -0.09 12.65
C GLY A 389 -24.39 1.01 11.58
N TYR A 390 -24.11 2.24 12.02
CA TYR A 390 -24.21 3.44 11.21
C TYR A 390 -22.91 3.79 10.47
N GLY A 391 -23.03 4.37 9.28
CA GLY A 391 -21.90 5.03 8.61
C GLY A 391 -20.81 4.11 8.10
N GLU A 392 -21.22 3.03 7.44
CA GLU A 392 -20.34 2.18 6.64
C GLU A 392 -19.57 2.96 5.57
N SER A 393 -20.25 3.94 4.96
CA SER A 393 -19.71 4.90 4.01
C SER A 393 -19.99 6.33 4.50
N LEU A 394 -19.30 7.31 3.93
CA LEU A 394 -19.53 8.70 4.29
C LEU A 394 -20.88 9.20 3.75
N LEU A 395 -21.28 8.77 2.55
CA LEU A 395 -22.62 9.06 2.00
C LEU A 395 -23.74 8.66 2.96
N ASP A 396 -23.64 7.46 3.53
CA ASP A 396 -24.62 6.85 4.42
C ASP A 396 -24.25 6.98 5.91
N TYR A 397 -23.53 8.04 6.31
CA TYR A 397 -23.05 8.22 7.70
C TYR A 397 -24.16 8.12 8.76
N ASN A 398 -25.39 8.50 8.39
CA ASN A 398 -26.57 8.57 9.24
C ASN A 398 -27.57 7.42 9.02
N LEU A 399 -27.19 6.39 8.27
CA LEU A 399 -28.03 5.24 7.93
C LEU A 399 -27.42 3.95 8.49
N ASP A 400 -28.26 3.11 9.08
CA ASP A 400 -27.95 1.73 9.45
C ASP A 400 -28.52 0.79 8.38
N ARG A 401 -27.63 0.07 7.68
CA ARG A 401 -27.99 -0.89 6.62
C ARG A 401 -27.98 -2.33 7.12
N GLY A 402 -28.02 -2.53 8.44
CA GLY A 402 -27.88 -3.83 9.07
C GLY A 402 -26.47 -4.41 8.93
N THR A 403 -26.33 -5.66 9.37
CA THR A 403 -25.02 -6.34 9.41
C THR A 403 -24.58 -6.81 8.03
N GLN A 404 -23.43 -6.33 7.57
CA GLN A 404 -22.79 -6.72 6.32
C GLN A 404 -21.66 -7.72 6.60
N ALA A 405 -21.72 -8.91 6.00
CA ALA A 405 -20.67 -9.92 6.07
C ALA A 405 -20.04 -10.09 4.69
N ARG A 406 -18.71 -9.96 4.61
CA ARG A 406 -17.96 -10.04 3.35
C ARG A 406 -16.74 -10.93 3.48
N VAL A 407 -16.33 -11.53 2.38
CA VAL A 407 -15.12 -12.34 2.26
C VAL A 407 -14.33 -11.92 1.02
N GLY A 408 -13.02 -12.00 1.08
CA GLY A 408 -12.16 -11.72 -0.05
C GLY A 408 -10.69 -11.84 0.32
N PHE A 409 -9.87 -10.93 -0.20
CA PHE A 409 -8.43 -10.98 -0.01
C PHE A 409 -7.89 -9.64 0.48
N SER A 410 -6.80 -9.69 1.24
CA SER A 410 -5.98 -8.53 1.57
C SER A 410 -4.54 -8.74 1.12
N ILE A 411 -3.90 -7.64 0.72
CA ILE A 411 -2.49 -7.61 0.31
C ILE A 411 -1.63 -7.29 1.53
N VAL A 412 -2.13 -6.41 2.39
CA VAL A 412 -1.51 -6.00 3.65
C VAL A 412 -2.60 -5.87 4.71
N ARG A 413 -2.27 -6.21 5.95
CA ARG A 413 -3.21 -6.39 7.06
C ARG A 413 -2.80 -5.65 8.32
#